data_AF-G3PA81-F1
#
_entry.id   AF-G3PA81-F1
#
_cell.length_a   1.000
_cell.length_b   1.000
_cell.length_c   1.000
_cell.angle_alpha   90.00
_cell.angle_beta   90.00
_cell.angle_gamma   90.00
#
_symmetry.space_group_name_H-M   'P 1'
#
loop_
_entity.id
_entity.type
_entity.pdbx_description
1 polymer ?
#
loop_
_entity_poly.entity_id
_entity_poly.type
_entity_poly.pdbx_seq_one_letter_code
_entity_poly.pdbx_strand_id
1 'polypeptide(L)'
;MEPGNDDALDIIITNVVATFRVRCHLNLRTIALEGTNVIYKPEIGKVLMKLRKPKITASIWSSGKIICTGATSEDDAKLGARRLARVLQKLGFKVRFSAFKVVNVLAVCSMPFGIQLVDFTIKNRPIAR
;
A
#
# COMPACT_ATOMS: atom_id res chain seq x y z
N MET A 1 -8.82 -40.80 20.41
CA MET A 1 -8.23 -40.13 19.24
C MET A 1 -8.97 -38.82 19.12
N GLU A 2 -8.57 -37.82 19.90
CA GLU A 2 -9.22 -36.51 19.84
C GLU A 2 -8.68 -35.78 18.60
N PRO A 3 -9.54 -35.31 17.69
CA PRO A 3 -9.07 -34.50 16.58
C PRO A 3 -8.57 -33.18 17.19
N GLY A 4 -7.27 -32.93 17.05
CA GLY A 4 -6.67 -31.65 17.40
C GLY A 4 -7.40 -30.55 16.64
N ASN A 5 -8.21 -29.77 17.35
CA ASN A 5 -8.78 -28.55 16.82
C ASN A 5 -7.70 -27.48 16.94
N ASP A 6 -6.70 -27.55 16.06
CA ASP A 6 -5.95 -26.36 15.69
C ASP A 6 -6.96 -25.45 14.97
N ASP A 7 -7.71 -24.66 15.74
CA ASP A 7 -8.53 -23.57 15.23
C ASP A 7 -7.58 -22.55 14.59
N ALA A 8 -7.16 -22.84 13.36
CA ALA A 8 -6.24 -22.04 12.60
C ALA A 8 -6.90 -20.67 12.37
N LEU A 9 -6.43 -19.69 13.12
CA LEU A 9 -6.97 -18.34 13.08
C LEU A 9 -6.62 -17.72 11.73
N ASP A 10 -7.65 -17.46 10.91
CA ASP A 10 -7.44 -16.91 9.58
C ASP A 10 -7.06 -15.43 9.66
N ILE A 11 -5.84 -15.11 9.22
CA ILE A 11 -5.28 -13.76 9.19
C ILE A 11 -5.29 -13.28 7.74
N ILE A 12 -6.18 -12.33 7.45
CA ILE A 12 -6.39 -11.79 6.11
C ILE A 12 -5.64 -10.47 5.97
N ILE A 13 -4.66 -10.42 5.06
CA ILE A 13 -3.99 -9.17 4.70
C ILE A 13 -4.94 -8.33 3.84
N THR A 14 -5.28 -7.14 4.34
CA THR A 14 -6.22 -6.23 3.67
C THR A 14 -5.52 -5.12 2.90
N ASN A 15 -4.32 -4.71 3.34
CA ASN A 15 -3.59 -3.64 2.68
C ASN A 15 -2.09 -3.71 2.95
N VAL A 16 -1.30 -3.66 1.88
CA VAL A 16 0.15 -3.52 1.90
C VAL A 16 0.51 -2.15 1.34
N VAL A 17 1.20 -1.37 2.15
CA VAL A 17 1.72 -0.05 1.78
C VAL A 17 3.20 -0.19 1.45
N ALA A 18 3.56 0.14 0.22
CA ALA A 18 4.94 0.08 -0.26
C ALA A 18 5.40 1.43 -0.80
N THR A 19 6.71 1.63 -0.82
CA THR A 19 7.33 2.82 -1.39
C THR A 19 8.45 2.44 -2.33
N PHE A 20 8.71 3.28 -3.34
CA PHE A 20 9.86 3.14 -4.22
C PHE A 20 10.29 4.52 -4.75
N ARG A 21 11.46 4.56 -5.39
CA ARG A 21 12.01 5.77 -6.02
C ARG A 21 12.32 5.56 -7.49
N VAL A 22 12.08 6.59 -8.30
CA VAL A 22 12.35 6.59 -9.76
C VAL A 22 13.67 7.26 -10.17
N ARG A 23 14.40 7.86 -9.23
CA ARG A 23 15.72 8.53 -9.43
C ARG A 23 15.73 9.62 -10.52
N CYS A 24 14.59 10.21 -10.81
CA CYS A 24 14.46 11.36 -11.71
C CYS A 24 13.44 12.35 -11.15
N HIS A 25 13.53 13.61 -11.57
CA HIS A 25 12.51 14.60 -11.29
C HIS A 25 11.27 14.32 -12.16
N LEU A 26 10.08 14.42 -11.56
CA LEU A 26 8.81 14.18 -12.24
C LEU A 26 8.04 15.47 -12.35
N ASN A 27 7.73 15.87 -13.59
CA ASN A 27 6.81 16.99 -13.82
C ASN A 27 5.37 16.51 -13.61
N LEU A 28 4.82 16.87 -12.45
CA LEU A 28 3.48 16.46 -12.05
C LEU A 28 2.38 16.99 -12.97
N ARG A 29 2.59 18.16 -13.60
CA ARG A 29 1.64 18.73 -14.56
C ARG A 29 1.58 17.92 -15.84
N THR A 30 2.72 17.48 -16.37
CA THR A 30 2.77 16.58 -17.53
C THR A 30 2.08 15.26 -17.23
N ILE A 31 2.34 14.67 -16.05
CA ILE A 31 1.67 13.42 -15.62
C ILE A 31 0.15 13.63 -15.48
N ALA A 32 -0.29 14.81 -15.03
CA ALA A 32 -1.71 15.12 -14.91
C ALA A 32 -2.41 15.26 -16.28
N LEU A 33 -1.71 15.82 -17.27
CA LEU A 33 -2.26 16.07 -18.61
C LEU A 33 -2.27 14.81 -19.48
N GLU A 34 -1.19 14.03 -19.46
CA GLU A 34 -1.01 12.86 -20.33
C GLU A 34 -1.36 11.53 -19.63
N GLY A 35 -1.37 11.53 -18.29
CA GLY A 35 -1.64 10.33 -17.51
C GLY A 35 -3.11 9.93 -17.56
N THR A 36 -3.36 8.63 -17.46
CA THR A 36 -4.72 8.07 -17.36
C THR A 36 -5.05 7.72 -15.92
N ASN A 37 -6.30 7.95 -15.51
CA ASN A 37 -6.79 7.73 -14.14
C ASN A 37 -5.95 8.45 -13.07
N VAL A 38 -5.63 9.71 -13.35
CA VAL A 38 -4.84 10.58 -12.47
C VAL A 38 -5.71 11.68 -11.87
N ILE A 39 -5.37 12.08 -10.64
CA ILE A 39 -5.93 13.25 -9.95
C ILE A 39 -4.74 14.08 -9.49
N TYR A 40 -4.60 15.29 -10.03
CA TYR A 40 -3.59 16.24 -9.62
C TYR A 40 -4.06 17.03 -8.39
N LYS A 41 -3.23 17.06 -7.34
CA LYS A 41 -3.48 17.83 -6.12
C LYS A 41 -2.35 18.85 -5.92
N PRO A 42 -2.43 20.04 -6.54
CA PRO A 42 -1.37 21.05 -6.47
C PRO A 42 -1.13 21.54 -5.04
N GLU A 43 -2.18 21.67 -4.23
CA GLU A 43 -2.11 22.08 -2.82
C GLU A 43 -1.17 21.22 -1.96
N ILE A 44 -1.11 19.92 -2.27
CA ILE A 44 -0.29 18.94 -1.55
C ILE A 44 1.02 18.65 -2.32
N GLY A 45 1.14 19.10 -3.57
CA GLY A 45 2.30 18.82 -4.42
C GLY A 45 2.41 17.34 -4.84
N LYS A 46 1.28 16.67 -5.09
CA LYS A 46 1.27 15.25 -5.51
C LYS A 46 0.26 14.95 -6.61
N VAL A 47 0.53 13.86 -7.35
CA VAL A 47 -0.43 13.23 -8.26
C VAL A 47 -0.88 11.90 -7.67
N LEU A 48 -2.18 11.65 -7.65
CA LEU A 48 -2.74 10.34 -7.37
C LEU A 48 -2.99 9.62 -8.69
N MET A 49 -2.45 8.42 -8.88
CA MET A 49 -2.70 7.59 -10.06
C MET A 49 -3.29 6.25 -9.63
N LYS A 50 -4.40 5.82 -10.25
CA LYS A 50 -5.04 4.53 -9.96
C LYS A 50 -4.72 3.50 -11.04
N LEU A 51 -4.19 2.36 -10.64
CA LEU A 51 -3.98 1.20 -11.49
C LEU A 51 -5.09 0.17 -11.25
N ARG A 52 -5.63 -0.43 -12.32
CA ARG A 52 -6.70 -1.45 -12.21
C ARG A 52 -6.18 -2.84 -11.87
N LYS A 53 -5.02 -3.23 -12.42
CA LYS A 53 -4.41 -4.56 -12.22
C LYS A 53 -2.91 -4.40 -11.94
N PRO A 54 -2.41 -4.76 -10.74
CA PRO A 54 -3.17 -4.95 -9.51
C PRO A 54 -3.92 -3.66 -9.11
N LYS A 55 -4.98 -3.77 -8.31
CA LYS A 55 -5.79 -2.63 -7.87
C LYS A 55 -5.01 -1.83 -6.84
N ILE A 56 -4.24 -0.85 -7.29
CA ILE A 56 -3.40 -0.02 -6.42
C ILE A 56 -3.59 1.47 -6.70
N THR A 57 -3.36 2.28 -5.68
CA THR A 57 -3.29 3.73 -5.79
C THR A 57 -1.87 4.20 -5.52
N ALA A 58 -1.32 5.00 -6.42
CA ALA A 58 0.00 5.59 -6.31
C ALA A 58 -0.12 7.07 -5.92
N SER A 59 0.61 7.49 -4.89
CA SER A 59 0.89 8.90 -4.61
C SER A 59 2.28 9.24 -5.14
N ILE A 60 2.33 10.07 -6.18
CA ILE A 60 3.55 10.43 -6.92
C ILE A 60 3.96 11.85 -6.53
N TRP A 61 5.22 12.01 -6.13
CA TRP A 61 5.82 13.30 -5.78
C TRP A 61 6.83 13.74 -6.83
N SER A 62 7.01 15.05 -7.00
CA SER A 62 7.96 15.62 -7.98
C SER A 62 9.42 15.20 -7.73
N SER A 63 9.76 14.87 -6.48
CA SER A 63 11.06 14.32 -6.08
C SER A 63 11.35 12.92 -6.61
N GLY A 64 10.38 12.27 -7.26
CA GLY A 64 10.49 10.90 -7.73
C GLY A 64 10.28 9.85 -6.63
N LYS A 65 9.83 10.25 -5.43
CA LYS A 65 9.31 9.33 -4.41
C LYS A 65 7.88 8.94 -4.77
N ILE A 66 7.57 7.65 -4.70
CA ILE A 66 6.23 7.11 -4.96
C ILE A 66 5.82 6.22 -3.81
N ILE A 67 4.57 6.37 -3.37
CA ILE A 67 3.93 5.55 -2.35
C ILE A 67 2.79 4.78 -3.01
N CYS A 68 2.76 3.46 -2.86
CA CYS A 68 1.73 2.57 -3.36
C CYS A 68 0.89 2.05 -2.19
N THR A 69 -0.43 2.07 -2.35
CA THR A 69 -1.39 1.53 -1.38
C THR A 69 -2.46 0.71 -2.09
N GLY A 70 -3.12 -0.18 -1.34
CA GLY A 70 -4.28 -0.95 -1.79
C GLY A 70 -3.96 -2.35 -2.33
N ALA A 71 -2.69 -2.76 -2.33
CA ALA A 71 -2.32 -4.14 -2.63
C ALA A 71 -2.69 -5.06 -1.46
N THR A 72 -3.12 -6.28 -1.73
CA THR A 72 -3.46 -7.28 -0.69
C THR A 72 -2.31 -8.24 -0.39
N SER A 73 -1.20 -8.13 -1.13
CA SER A 73 0.01 -8.91 -0.92
C SER A 73 1.25 -8.09 -1.25
N GLU A 74 2.41 -8.51 -0.75
CA GLU A 74 3.70 -7.90 -1.10
C GLU A 74 3.99 -8.04 -2.60
N ASP A 75 3.69 -9.20 -3.19
CA ASP A 75 3.91 -9.47 -4.60
C ASP A 75 3.08 -8.55 -5.50
N ASP A 76 1.82 -8.31 -5.14
CA ASP A 76 0.96 -7.36 -5.85
C ASP A 76 1.47 -5.92 -5.68
N ALA A 77 1.95 -5.56 -4.49
CA ALA A 77 2.55 -4.24 -4.27
C ALA A 77 3.78 -4.04 -5.16
N LYS A 78 4.64 -5.06 -5.26
CA LYS A 78 5.86 -5.03 -6.08
C LYS A 78 5.54 -5.03 -7.58
N LEU A 79 4.60 -5.84 -8.03
CA LEU A 79 4.13 -5.88 -9.41
C LEU A 79 3.50 -4.54 -9.82
N GLY A 80 2.65 -3.99 -8.96
CA GLY A 80 2.00 -2.69 -9.17
C GLY A 80 3.02 -1.55 -9.22
N ALA A 81 4.01 -1.55 -8.34
CA ALA A 81 5.10 -0.57 -8.34
C ALA A 81 5.92 -0.63 -9.64
N ARG A 82 6.25 -1.84 -10.13
CA ARG A 82 6.94 -2.02 -11.43
C ARG A 82 6.09 -1.53 -12.60
N ARG A 83 4.78 -1.82 -12.60
CA ARG A 83 3.86 -1.33 -13.63
C ARG A 83 3.76 0.19 -13.63
N LEU A 84 3.68 0.83 -12.47
CA LEU A 84 3.70 2.29 -12.35
C LEU A 84 4.98 2.89 -12.90
N ALA A 85 6.15 2.32 -12.55
CA ALA A 85 7.42 2.76 -13.12
C ALA A 85 7.41 2.65 -14.65
N ARG A 86 6.85 1.58 -15.22
CA ARG A 86 6.72 1.41 -16.68
C ARG A 86 5.77 2.41 -17.33
N VAL A 87 4.65 2.76 -16.67
CA VAL A 87 3.74 3.81 -17.15
C VAL A 87 4.46 5.15 -17.21
N LEU A 88 5.22 5.51 -16.17
CA LEU A 88 6.02 6.73 -16.15
C LEU A 88 7.12 6.73 -17.23
N GLN A 89 7.73 5.60 -17.53
CA GLN A 89 8.67 5.49 -18.67
C GLN A 89 7.98 5.78 -20.02
N LYS A 90 6.75 5.29 -20.20
CA LYS A 90 5.98 5.53 -21.43
C LYS A 90 5.57 6.99 -21.61
N LEU A 91 5.45 7.74 -20.52
CA LEU A 91 5.23 9.19 -20.52
C LEU A 91 6.53 9.99 -20.79
N GLY A 92 7.64 9.34 -21.15
CA GLY A 92 8.89 9.99 -21.53
C GLY A 92 9.86 10.29 -20.37
N PHE A 93 9.53 9.88 -19.13
CA PHE A 93 10.44 10.09 -17.99
C PHE A 93 11.56 9.02 -17.95
N LYS A 94 12.80 9.45 -17.69
CA LYS A 94 13.97 8.57 -17.51
C LYS A 94 13.95 7.85 -16.14
N VAL A 95 12.95 7.02 -15.92
CA VAL A 95 12.68 6.33 -14.66
C VAL A 95 13.60 5.13 -14.45
N ARG A 96 14.25 5.08 -13.27
CA ARG A 96 14.93 3.88 -12.75
C ARG A 96 14.25 3.39 -11.49
N PHE A 97 13.70 2.18 -11.52
CA PHE A 97 13.07 1.57 -10.36
C PHE A 97 14.14 1.23 -9.30
N SER A 98 14.04 1.83 -8.12
CA SER A 98 15.00 1.62 -7.04
C SER A 98 14.36 1.75 -5.66
N ALA A 99 15.05 1.25 -4.63
CA ALA A 99 14.67 1.41 -3.22
C ALA A 99 13.21 1.02 -2.93
N PHE A 100 12.75 -0.11 -3.48
CA PHE A 100 11.45 -0.67 -3.14
C PHE A 100 11.48 -1.16 -1.69
N LYS A 101 10.49 -0.76 -0.89
CA LYS A 101 10.34 -1.15 0.51
C LYS A 101 8.87 -1.21 0.91
N VAL A 102 8.46 -2.27 1.58
CA VAL A 102 7.18 -2.35 2.31
C VAL A 102 7.31 -1.51 3.59
N VAL A 103 6.36 -0.62 3.81
CA VAL A 103 6.36 0.36 4.91
C VAL A 103 5.33 0.00 5.98
N ASN A 104 4.19 -0.52 5.57
CA ASN A 104 3.14 -0.95 6.50
C ASN A 104 2.34 -2.11 5.90
N VAL A 105 1.82 -2.98 6.78
CA VAL A 105 0.92 -4.08 6.43
C VAL A 105 -0.25 -4.04 7.40
N LEU A 106 -1.46 -4.02 6.87
CA LEU A 106 -2.70 -4.13 7.62
C LEU A 106 -3.27 -5.53 7.43
N ALA A 107 -3.51 -6.22 8.54
CA ALA A 107 -4.16 -7.52 8.58
C ALA A 107 -5.37 -7.47 9.51
N VAL A 108 -6.38 -8.28 9.21
CA VAL A 108 -7.60 -8.44 10.00
C VAL A 108 -7.79 -9.92 10.27
N CYS A 109 -8.24 -10.25 11.47
CA CYS A 109 -8.64 -11.60 11.83
C CYS A 109 -9.94 -11.55 12.64
N SER A 110 -10.66 -12.68 12.66
CA SER A 110 -11.86 -12.85 13.46
C SER A 110 -11.60 -13.92 14.51
N MET A 111 -11.87 -13.60 15.78
CA MET A 111 -11.79 -14.57 16.87
C MET A 111 -13.03 -15.46 16.85
N PRO A 112 -12.92 -16.77 17.15
CA PRO A 112 -14.07 -17.67 17.22
C PRO A 112 -14.96 -17.44 18.45
N PHE A 113 -14.61 -16.48 19.32
CA PHE A 113 -15.32 -16.14 20.54
C PHE A 113 -15.51 -14.62 20.68
N GLY A 114 -16.52 -14.23 21.43
CA GLY A 114 -16.77 -12.82 21.78
C GLY A 114 -15.86 -12.35 22.92
N ILE A 115 -15.47 -11.08 22.87
CA ILE A 115 -14.63 -10.44 23.90
C ILE A 115 -15.44 -9.38 24.62
N GLN A 116 -15.61 -9.51 25.94
CA GLN A 116 -16.16 -8.45 26.78
C GLN A 116 -15.08 -7.40 27.06
N LEU A 117 -15.10 -6.31 26.30
CA LEU A 117 -14.04 -5.30 26.31
C LEU A 117 -13.84 -4.64 27.69
N VAL A 118 -14.92 -4.43 28.46
CA VAL A 118 -14.84 -3.79 29.78
C VAL A 118 -14.03 -4.65 30.76
N ASP A 119 -14.44 -5.91 30.93
CA ASP A 119 -13.76 -6.87 31.80
C ASP A 119 -12.33 -7.15 31.35
N PHE A 120 -12.13 -7.30 30.03
CA PHE A 120 -10.81 -7.49 29.46
C PHE A 120 -9.88 -6.31 29.77
N THR A 121 -10.37 -5.08 29.64
CA THR A 121 -9.59 -3.88 29.91
C THR A 121 -9.23 -3.77 31.38
N ILE A 122 -10.17 -4.01 32.29
CA ILE A 122 -9.92 -3.93 33.75
C ILE A 122 -8.85 -4.96 34.16
N LYS A 123 -8.96 -6.20 33.67
CA LYS A 123 -8.03 -7.29 34.00
C LYS A 123 -6.64 -7.09 33.42
N ASN A 124 -6.52 -6.48 32.24
CA ASN A 124 -5.24 -6.35 31.50
C ASN A 124 -4.61 -4.95 31.55
N ARG A 125 -5.25 -3.98 32.24
CA ARG A 125 -4.71 -2.63 32.46
C ARG A 125 -3.25 -2.57 32.97
N PRO A 126 -2.78 -3.46 33.88
CA PRO A 126 -1.38 -3.41 34.34
C PRO A 126 -0.37 -3.87 33.29
N ILE A 127 -0.80 -4.62 32.26
CA ILE A 127 0.06 -5.18 31.20
C ILE A 127 0.24 -4.19 30.05
N ALA A 128 -0.74 -3.30 29.83
CA ALA A 128 -0.75 -2.33 28.73
C ALA A 128 0.04 -1.03 29.03
N ARG A 129 0.97 -1.04 29.99
CA ARG A 129 1.85 0.11 30.30
C ARG A 129 3.17 0.03 29.56
#